data_AF-A0A6I2KZ35-F1
#
_entry.id   AF-A0A6I2KZ35-F1
#
_cell.length_a   1.000
_cell.length_b   1.000
_cell.length_c   1.000
_cell.angle_alpha   90.00
_cell.angle_beta   90.00
_cell.angle_gamma   90.00
#
_symmetry.space_group_name_H-M   'P 1'
#
loop_
_entity.id
_entity.type
_entity.pdbx_description
1 polymer ?
#
loop_
_entity_poly.entity_id
_entity_poly.type
_entity_poly.pdbx_seq_one_letter_code
_entity_poly.pdbx_strand_id
1 'polypeptide(L)'
;MNNNFQFGFGFGHGNDRGGFGGHGGYDAGDASYTFTITNGAVTAVQASTTHGSTTTTRDVAIGPTTSYTVNSDGTITQTTVVDHEVETTIYAAGTTAGSYNVQSVTDTYIQQGTATTRLDVEPYDRAKFTIDSSGAVTAVDKVLSDGTTKTVTVDSDTTYTQLASGYILEVQTHGSHTSFEVYHDGNGDGIYTEIAHGSGSTVDLVGLQTQVSTINNVL
;
A
#
# COMPACT_ATOMS: atom_id res chain seq x y z
N MET A 1 0.48 6.39 46.20
CA MET A 1 -0.42 7.40 45.60
C MET A 1 0.08 7.66 44.20
N ASN A 2 -0.84 7.46 43.26
CA ASN A 2 -0.86 7.81 41.83
C ASN A 2 0.23 7.23 40.91
N ASN A 3 -0.15 6.09 40.32
CA ASN A 3 0.30 5.58 39.03
C ASN A 3 0.07 6.64 37.96
N ASN A 4 1.07 6.88 37.11
CA ASN A 4 0.86 7.55 35.83
C ASN A 4 1.48 6.69 34.72
N PHE A 5 0.61 5.97 34.01
CA PHE A 5 0.93 5.24 32.79
C PHE A 5 1.12 6.27 31.67
N GLN A 6 2.34 6.35 31.15
CA GLN A 6 2.68 7.23 30.03
C GLN A 6 2.59 6.39 28.74
N PHE A 7 1.55 6.63 27.94
CA PHE A 7 1.46 6.13 26.57
C PHE A 7 2.35 7.03 25.71
N GLY A 8 3.53 6.52 25.36
CA GLY A 8 4.31 7.07 24.25
C GLY A 8 3.69 6.59 22.95
N PHE A 9 3.17 7.50 22.14
CA PHE A 9 2.87 7.22 20.74
C PHE A 9 4.17 7.39 19.96
N GLY A 10 5.11 6.47 20.16
CA GLY A 10 5.82 6.04 18.96
C GLY A 10 4.75 5.43 18.05
N PHE A 11 4.82 5.65 16.75
CA PHE A 11 4.23 4.71 15.82
C PHE A 11 4.77 3.36 16.27
N GLY A 12 3.94 2.63 17.01
CA GLY A 12 4.33 1.32 17.48
C GLY A 12 4.59 0.59 16.19
N HIS A 13 5.85 0.22 15.96
CA HIS A 13 6.19 -0.90 15.11
C HIS A 13 5.54 -2.12 15.76
N GLY A 14 4.22 -2.19 15.68
CA GLY A 14 3.54 -3.45 15.54
C GLY A 14 4.22 -4.06 14.35
N ASN A 15 5.02 -5.08 14.60
CA ASN A 15 5.33 -6.11 13.63
C ASN A 15 4.03 -6.86 13.26
N ASP A 16 2.99 -6.11 12.92
CA ASP A 16 1.98 -6.50 11.98
C ASP A 16 2.65 -6.28 10.61
N ARG A 17 3.80 -6.89 10.29
CA ARG A 17 3.82 -8.20 9.62
C ARG A 17 2.45 -8.92 9.52
N GLY A 18 1.39 -8.20 9.17
CA GLY A 18 0.48 -8.68 8.14
C GLY A 18 1.30 -8.61 6.86
N GLY A 19 2.27 -9.50 6.67
CA GLY A 19 1.89 -10.88 6.45
C GLY A 19 1.10 -10.80 5.16
N PHE A 20 1.84 -10.79 4.05
CA PHE A 20 1.34 -10.82 2.67
C PHE A 20 -0.08 -11.32 2.70
N GLY A 21 -1.03 -10.45 2.32
CA GLY A 21 -2.44 -10.81 2.22
C GLY A 21 -2.48 -12.21 1.63
N GLY A 22 -2.89 -13.17 2.48
CA GLY A 22 -2.45 -14.54 2.34
C GLY A 22 -2.72 -15.10 0.95
N HIS A 23 -1.68 -15.22 0.14
CA HIS A 23 -1.40 -16.47 -0.51
C HIS A 23 -1.02 -17.46 0.60
N GLY A 24 -2.00 -17.79 1.46
CA GLY A 24 -1.91 -18.91 2.36
C GLY A 24 -1.40 -20.07 1.51
N GLY A 25 -0.35 -20.72 1.98
CA GLY A 25 0.31 -21.88 1.36
C GLY A 25 -0.63 -23.09 1.25
N TYR A 26 -1.73 -22.90 0.53
CA TYR A 26 -2.52 -23.90 -0.14
C TYR A 26 -2.21 -23.66 -1.61
N ASP A 27 -1.57 -24.65 -2.23
CA ASP A 27 -1.24 -24.72 -3.65
C ASP A 27 -1.98 -23.68 -4.52
N ALA A 28 -1.26 -22.68 -5.01
CA ALA A 28 -1.77 -21.72 -6.00
C ALA A 28 -2.27 -22.42 -7.29
N GLY A 29 -2.06 -23.74 -7.44
CA GLY A 29 -2.60 -24.56 -8.50
C GLY A 29 -4.09 -24.94 -8.39
N ASP A 30 -4.71 -24.85 -7.20
CA ASP A 30 -6.08 -25.38 -6.98
C ASP A 30 -7.15 -24.30 -6.69
N ALA A 31 -6.75 -23.03 -6.65
CA ALA A 31 -7.68 -21.91 -6.44
C ALA A 31 -8.24 -21.37 -7.76
N SER A 32 -9.56 -21.17 -7.80
CA SER A 32 -10.27 -20.44 -8.84
C SER A 32 -10.75 -19.10 -8.31
N TYR A 33 -10.79 -18.09 -9.17
CA TYR A 33 -11.12 -16.72 -8.82
C TYR A 33 -12.36 -16.25 -9.58
N THR A 34 -13.18 -15.45 -8.92
CA THR A 34 -14.27 -14.71 -9.55
C THR A 34 -14.10 -13.22 -9.29
N PHE A 35 -14.42 -12.43 -10.31
CA PHE A 35 -14.26 -10.98 -10.26
C PHE A 35 -15.62 -10.33 -10.50
N THR A 36 -16.00 -9.41 -9.60
CA THR A 36 -17.15 -8.53 -9.84
C THR A 36 -16.65 -7.31 -10.58
N ILE A 37 -17.16 -7.09 -11.79
CA ILE A 37 -16.75 -5.97 -12.65
C ILE A 37 -17.93 -5.01 -12.80
N THR A 38 -17.72 -3.75 -12.42
CA THR A 38 -18.71 -2.67 -12.53
C THR A 38 -18.10 -1.55 -13.36
N ASN A 39 -18.76 -1.16 -14.46
CA ASN A 39 -18.28 -0.10 -15.38
C ASN A 39 -16.83 -0.30 -15.86
N GLY A 40 -16.42 -1.55 -16.08
CA GLY A 40 -15.07 -1.90 -16.55
C GLY A 40 -14.00 -1.98 -15.45
N ALA A 41 -14.33 -1.71 -14.18
CA ALA A 41 -13.41 -1.83 -13.05
C ALA A 41 -13.76 -3.04 -12.18
N VAL A 42 -12.74 -3.75 -11.67
CA VAL A 42 -12.93 -4.79 -10.65
C VAL A 42 -13.28 -4.13 -9.32
N THR A 43 -14.40 -4.52 -8.72
CA THR A 43 -14.89 -3.98 -7.44
C THR A 43 -14.94 -5.00 -6.31
N ALA A 44 -14.81 -6.29 -6.63
CA ALA A 44 -14.68 -7.36 -5.64
C ALA A 44 -14.02 -8.59 -6.25
N VAL A 45 -13.30 -9.35 -5.42
CA VAL A 45 -12.63 -10.60 -5.80
C VAL A 45 -13.03 -11.67 -4.80
N GLN A 46 -13.31 -12.88 -5.29
CA GLN A 46 -13.47 -14.06 -4.43
C GLN A 46 -12.52 -15.15 -4.89
N ALA A 47 -11.96 -15.88 -3.94
CA ALA A 47 -11.16 -17.07 -4.18
C ALA A 47 -11.93 -18.30 -3.70
N SER A 48 -11.99 -19.32 -4.55
CA SER A 48 -12.62 -20.61 -4.28
C SER A 48 -11.59 -21.72 -4.38
N THR A 49 -11.46 -22.52 -3.33
CA THR A 49 -10.59 -23.71 -3.30
C THR A 49 -11.46 -24.95 -3.12
N THR A 50 -11.21 -25.98 -3.92
CA THR A 50 -11.97 -27.24 -3.84
C THR A 50 -11.08 -28.37 -3.34
N HIS A 51 -11.48 -29.00 -2.23
CA HIS A 51 -10.82 -30.20 -1.71
C HIS A 51 -11.82 -31.37 -1.75
N GLY A 52 -11.57 -32.32 -2.66
CA GLY A 52 -12.51 -33.42 -2.92
C GLY A 52 -13.84 -32.89 -3.46
N SER A 53 -14.93 -33.13 -2.75
CA SER A 53 -16.28 -32.66 -3.11
C SER A 53 -16.69 -31.36 -2.42
N THR A 54 -15.81 -30.74 -1.64
CA THR A 54 -16.13 -29.53 -0.86
C THR A 54 -15.42 -28.32 -1.46
N THR A 55 -16.18 -27.27 -1.75
CA THR A 55 -15.66 -25.98 -2.21
C THR A 55 -15.85 -24.94 -1.11
N THR A 56 -14.77 -24.23 -0.80
CA THR A 56 -14.79 -23.10 0.12
C THR A 56 -14.51 -21.83 -0.66
N THR A 57 -15.41 -20.85 -0.55
CA THR A 57 -15.28 -19.53 -1.16
C THR A 57 -15.05 -18.48 -0.07
N ARG A 58 -14.14 -17.54 -0.33
CA ARG A 58 -13.88 -16.39 0.54
C ARG A 58 -13.73 -15.12 -0.30
N ASP A 59 -14.12 -14.00 0.29
CA ASP A 59 -13.80 -12.70 -0.28
C ASP A 59 -12.29 -12.43 -0.12
N VAL A 60 -11.70 -11.83 -1.14
CA VAL A 60 -10.32 -11.35 -1.15
C VAL A 60 -10.38 -9.83 -1.10
N ALA A 61 -9.82 -9.26 -0.04
CA ALA A 61 -9.74 -7.81 0.10
C ALA A 61 -8.83 -7.23 -0.99
N ILE A 62 -9.29 -6.17 -1.65
CA ILE A 62 -8.46 -5.39 -2.57
C ILE A 62 -7.64 -4.43 -1.72
N GLY A 63 -6.32 -4.65 -1.70
CA GLY A 63 -5.38 -3.82 -0.94
C GLY A 63 -5.32 -2.39 -1.48
N PRO A 64 -4.90 -1.42 -0.66
CA PRO A 64 -4.81 -0.01 -1.05
C PRO A 64 -3.78 0.27 -2.14
N THR A 65 -2.75 -0.57 -2.27
CA THR A 65 -1.75 -0.52 -3.34
C THR A 65 -1.98 -1.60 -4.40
N THR A 66 -3.16 -2.24 -4.38
CA THR A 66 -3.56 -3.25 -5.34
C THR A 66 -4.52 -2.65 -6.36
N SER A 67 -4.22 -2.81 -7.64
CA SER A 67 -5.09 -2.43 -8.75
C SER A 67 -5.40 -3.62 -9.64
N TYR A 68 -6.47 -3.50 -10.42
CA TYR A 68 -6.86 -4.51 -11.40
C TYR A 68 -7.18 -3.85 -12.73
N THR A 69 -6.67 -4.44 -13.81
CA THR A 69 -6.98 -4.07 -15.18
C THR A 69 -7.71 -5.21 -15.86
N VAL A 70 -8.89 -4.92 -16.43
CA VAL A 70 -9.62 -5.86 -17.29
C VAL A 70 -9.13 -5.66 -18.72
N ASN A 71 -8.40 -6.64 -19.26
CA ASN A 71 -7.78 -6.54 -20.57
C ASN A 71 -8.76 -6.89 -21.70
N SER A 72 -8.49 -6.38 -22.90
CA SER A 72 -9.34 -6.63 -24.08
C SER A 72 -9.33 -8.10 -24.55
N ASP A 73 -8.31 -8.87 -24.17
CA ASP A 73 -8.23 -10.32 -24.44
C ASP A 73 -9.01 -11.18 -23.43
N GLY A 74 -9.66 -10.53 -22.46
CA GLY A 74 -10.46 -11.19 -21.43
C GLY A 74 -9.67 -11.62 -20.20
N THR A 75 -8.35 -11.41 -20.15
CA THR A 75 -7.55 -11.60 -18.93
C THR A 75 -7.77 -10.46 -17.93
N ILE A 76 -7.43 -10.71 -16.67
CA ILE A 76 -7.41 -9.69 -15.63
C ILE A 76 -5.98 -9.62 -15.09
N THR A 77 -5.39 -8.43 -15.10
CA THR A 77 -4.08 -8.18 -14.49
C THR A 77 -4.29 -7.57 -13.12
N GLN A 78 -3.82 -8.23 -12.06
CA GLN A 78 -3.64 -7.63 -10.74
C GLN A 78 -2.23 -7.08 -10.64
N THR A 79 -2.09 -5.89 -10.10
CA THR A 79 -0.78 -5.38 -9.67
C THR A 79 -0.84 -4.92 -8.22
N THR A 80 0.12 -5.38 -7.41
CA THR A 80 0.29 -4.97 -6.01
C THR A 80 1.69 -4.41 -5.81
N VAL A 81 1.79 -3.29 -5.10
CA VAL A 81 3.06 -2.68 -4.71
C VAL A 81 3.24 -2.79 -3.20
N VAL A 82 4.38 -3.33 -2.77
CA VAL A 82 4.77 -3.44 -1.35
C VAL A 82 6.28 -3.37 -1.26
N ASP A 83 6.82 -2.78 -0.19
CA ASP A 83 8.24 -2.53 -0.02
C ASP A 83 8.82 -1.83 -1.28
N HIS A 84 9.74 -2.49 -1.96
CA HIS A 84 10.36 -2.04 -3.21
C HIS A 84 10.08 -3.01 -4.35
N GLU A 85 8.94 -3.68 -4.31
CA GLU A 85 8.56 -4.75 -5.23
C GLU A 85 7.17 -4.51 -5.83
N VAL A 86 7.02 -4.92 -7.09
CA VAL A 86 5.75 -4.94 -7.80
C VAL A 86 5.43 -6.38 -8.17
N GLU A 87 4.40 -6.94 -7.54
CA GLU A 87 3.85 -8.25 -7.92
C GLU A 87 2.76 -8.03 -8.98
N THR A 88 2.91 -8.69 -10.13
CA THR A 88 1.91 -8.73 -11.20
C THR A 88 1.37 -10.14 -11.37
N THR A 89 0.07 -10.31 -11.17
CA THR A 89 -0.62 -11.58 -11.39
C THR A 89 -1.58 -11.47 -12.56
N ILE A 90 -1.42 -12.34 -13.56
CA ILE A 90 -2.34 -12.43 -14.69
C ILE A 90 -3.31 -13.58 -14.44
N TYR A 91 -4.60 -13.29 -14.52
CA TYR A 91 -5.69 -14.24 -14.42
C TYR A 91 -6.30 -14.49 -15.80
N ALA A 92 -6.36 -15.75 -16.22
CA ALA A 92 -7.01 -16.17 -17.46
C ALA A 92 -8.32 -16.89 -17.17
N ALA A 93 -9.25 -16.83 -18.12
CA ALA A 93 -10.52 -17.55 -18.02
C ALA A 93 -10.28 -19.05 -17.79
N GLY A 94 -10.94 -19.59 -16.77
CA GLY A 94 -10.94 -21.02 -16.46
C GLY A 94 -11.90 -21.80 -17.35
N THR A 95 -12.06 -23.09 -17.03
CA THR A 95 -12.98 -23.99 -17.76
C THR A 95 -14.45 -23.75 -17.41
N THR A 96 -14.73 -23.09 -16.28
CA THR A 96 -16.08 -22.72 -15.85
C THR A 96 -16.33 -21.25 -16.18
N ALA A 97 -17.49 -20.94 -16.77
CA ALA A 97 -17.84 -19.57 -17.12
C ALA A 97 -17.82 -18.65 -15.89
N GLY A 98 -17.18 -17.49 -16.02
CA GLY A 98 -17.01 -16.52 -14.92
C GLY A 98 -15.93 -16.87 -13.91
N SER A 99 -15.25 -18.01 -14.06
CA SER A 99 -14.11 -18.41 -13.25
C SER A 99 -12.80 -18.04 -13.95
N TYR A 100 -11.80 -17.72 -13.16
CA TYR A 100 -10.45 -17.41 -13.60
C TYR A 100 -9.42 -18.22 -12.82
N ASN A 101 -8.31 -18.54 -13.47
CA ASN A 101 -7.16 -19.20 -12.83
C ASN A 101 -5.94 -18.28 -12.97
N VAL A 102 -5.00 -18.39 -12.03
CA VAL A 102 -3.70 -17.72 -12.16
C VAL A 102 -2.97 -18.31 -13.36
N GLN A 103 -2.69 -17.48 -14.34
CA GLN A 103 -1.90 -17.82 -15.52
C GLN A 103 -0.41 -17.62 -15.26
N SER A 104 -0.05 -16.51 -14.61
CA SER A 104 1.33 -16.18 -14.25
C SER A 104 1.37 -15.22 -13.07
N VAL A 105 2.45 -15.30 -12.30
CA VAL A 105 2.84 -14.32 -11.27
C VAL A 105 4.25 -13.84 -11.63
N THR A 106 4.51 -12.54 -11.49
CA THR A 106 5.81 -11.93 -11.77
C THR A 106 6.13 -10.88 -10.74
N ASP A 107 7.28 -11.05 -10.11
CA ASP A 107 7.82 -10.14 -9.10
C ASP A 107 8.90 -9.26 -9.73
N THR A 108 8.68 -7.94 -9.68
CA THR A 108 9.62 -6.96 -10.23
C THR A 108 10.20 -6.11 -9.11
N TYR A 109 11.48 -6.31 -8.85
CA TYR A 109 12.25 -5.50 -7.90
C TYR A 109 12.55 -4.11 -8.48
N ILE A 110 12.23 -3.07 -7.72
CA ILE A 110 12.54 -1.67 -8.04
C ILE A 110 13.90 -1.30 -7.44
N GLN A 111 14.89 -1.12 -8.31
CA GLN A 111 16.24 -0.78 -7.89
C GLN A 111 16.34 0.67 -7.39
N GLN A 112 16.92 0.85 -6.20
CA GLN A 112 17.26 2.17 -5.65
C GLN A 112 18.23 2.96 -6.55
N GLY A 113 19.12 2.25 -7.26
CA GLY A 113 20.12 2.88 -8.13
C GLY A 113 21.09 3.76 -7.35
N THR A 114 21.19 5.03 -7.74
CA THR A 114 22.04 6.02 -7.06
C THR A 114 21.28 6.89 -6.06
N ALA A 115 19.98 6.67 -5.87
CA ALA A 115 19.18 7.44 -4.92
C ALA A 115 19.64 7.19 -3.49
N THR A 116 19.55 8.19 -2.61
CA THR A 116 19.87 7.99 -1.18
C THR A 116 18.66 7.61 -0.33
N THR A 117 17.46 7.84 -0.85
CA THR A 117 16.20 7.35 -0.25
C THR A 117 15.69 6.18 -1.07
N ARG A 118 15.44 5.06 -0.40
CA ARG A 118 14.92 3.83 -1.01
C ARG A 118 13.38 3.86 -0.97
N LEU A 119 12.75 3.36 -2.03
CA LEU A 119 11.34 3.00 -2.00
C LEU A 119 11.10 1.94 -0.93
N ASP A 120 10.10 2.15 -0.07
CA ASP A 120 9.65 1.18 0.93
C ASP A 120 8.16 1.45 1.16
N VAL A 121 7.32 0.83 0.35
CA VAL A 121 5.87 1.03 0.36
C VAL A 121 5.26 0.21 1.48
N GLU A 122 4.61 0.89 2.41
CA GLU A 122 3.85 0.29 3.50
C GLU A 122 2.35 0.49 3.20
N PRO A 123 1.67 -0.45 2.52
CA PRO A 123 0.34 -0.21 1.93
C PRO A 123 -0.70 0.23 2.96
N TYR A 124 -0.55 -0.22 4.20
CA TYR A 124 -1.49 0.02 5.27
C TYR A 124 -1.11 1.19 6.18
N ASP A 125 0.07 1.80 6.02
CA ASP A 125 0.31 3.10 6.62
C ASP A 125 -0.16 4.20 5.68
N ARG A 126 -1.26 4.81 6.08
CA ARG A 126 -2.04 5.72 5.24
C ARG A 126 -2.53 6.89 6.06
N ALA A 127 -2.48 8.07 5.45
CA ALA A 127 -2.89 9.31 6.09
C ALA A 127 -3.62 10.23 5.12
N LYS A 128 -4.52 11.06 5.67
CA LYS A 128 -5.06 12.23 5.00
C LYS A 128 -4.41 13.46 5.59
N PHE A 129 -3.97 14.36 4.72
CA PHE A 129 -3.37 15.62 5.10
C PHE A 129 -4.27 16.78 4.70
N THR A 130 -4.53 17.69 5.64
CA THR A 130 -5.12 19.00 5.31
C THR A 130 -4.00 19.98 5.06
N ILE A 131 -3.88 20.42 3.81
CA ILE A 131 -2.83 21.33 3.37
C ILE A 131 -3.46 22.69 3.08
N ASP A 132 -2.93 23.75 3.68
CA ASP A 132 -3.43 25.09 3.42
C ASP A 132 -2.92 25.67 2.09
N SER A 133 -3.38 26.88 1.73
CA SER A 133 -2.99 27.53 0.49
C SER A 133 -1.50 27.90 0.38
N SER A 134 -0.75 27.82 1.48
CA SER A 134 0.70 28.05 1.51
C SER A 134 1.52 26.76 1.34
N GLY A 135 0.85 25.59 1.31
CA GLY A 135 1.51 24.29 1.30
C GLY A 135 1.83 23.75 2.70
N ALA A 136 1.37 24.41 3.76
CA ALA A 136 1.59 23.95 5.12
C ALA A 136 0.56 22.88 5.51
N VAL A 137 1.02 21.80 6.13
CA VAL A 137 0.16 20.76 6.70
C VAL A 137 -0.43 21.27 8.02
N THR A 138 -1.75 21.32 8.10
CA THR A 138 -2.50 21.90 9.24
C THR A 138 -3.29 20.88 10.04
N ALA A 139 -3.54 19.70 9.48
CA ALA A 139 -4.13 18.56 10.18
C ALA A 139 -3.73 17.25 9.51
N VAL A 140 -3.70 16.18 10.30
CA VAL A 140 -3.40 14.82 9.86
C VAL A 140 -4.45 13.88 10.43
N ASP A 141 -5.04 13.04 9.57
CA ASP A 141 -5.89 11.94 9.98
C ASP A 141 -5.29 10.61 9.51
N LYS A 142 -5.08 9.65 10.42
CA LYS A 142 -4.69 8.29 10.04
C LYS A 142 -5.88 7.57 9.40
N VAL A 143 -5.66 6.87 8.30
CA VAL A 143 -6.66 6.01 7.65
C VAL A 143 -6.52 4.59 8.20
N LEU A 144 -7.58 4.09 8.83
CA LEU A 144 -7.62 2.75 9.41
C LEU A 144 -7.86 1.69 8.32
N SER A 145 -7.67 0.42 8.67
CA SER A 145 -7.86 -0.71 7.75
C SER A 145 -9.29 -0.85 7.25
N ASP A 146 -10.28 -0.40 8.02
CA ASP A 146 -11.70 -0.35 7.62
C ASP A 146 -12.05 0.87 6.74
N GLY A 147 -11.07 1.71 6.42
CA GLY A 147 -11.23 2.93 5.62
C GLY A 147 -11.74 4.14 6.39
N THR A 148 -12.05 4.00 7.68
CA THR A 148 -12.38 5.14 8.54
C THR A 148 -11.13 5.96 8.88
N THR A 149 -11.32 7.18 9.36
CA THR A 149 -10.21 8.08 9.73
C THR A 149 -10.19 8.38 11.22
N LYS A 150 -8.99 8.60 11.74
CA LYS A 150 -8.75 9.03 13.11
C LYS A 150 -7.79 10.22 13.12
N THR A 151 -8.24 11.34 13.68
CA THR A 151 -7.38 12.52 13.84
C THR A 151 -6.18 12.22 14.71
N VAL A 152 -5.02 12.66 14.23
CA VAL A 152 -3.74 12.55 14.90
C VAL A 152 -3.41 13.88 15.56
N THR A 153 -3.09 13.85 16.85
CA THR A 153 -2.47 15.00 17.52
C THR A 153 -0.99 15.00 17.14
N VAL A 154 -0.53 16.03 16.45
CA VAL A 154 0.88 16.18 16.08
C VAL A 154 1.65 16.68 17.30
N ASP A 155 2.58 15.85 17.79
CA ASP A 155 3.46 16.21 18.90
C ASP A 155 4.49 17.26 18.48
N SER A 156 5.05 17.98 19.47
CA SER A 156 5.98 19.09 19.20
C SER A 156 7.30 18.70 18.55
N ASP A 157 7.62 17.41 18.55
CA ASP A 157 8.81 16.82 17.92
C ASP A 157 8.53 16.23 16.54
N THR A 158 7.30 16.34 16.05
CA THR A 158 6.88 15.84 14.74
C THR A 158 6.54 17.02 13.83
N THR A 159 7.01 16.96 12.59
CA THR A 159 6.73 17.97 11.57
C THR A 159 6.28 17.32 10.27
N TYR A 160 5.31 17.95 9.61
CA TYR A 160 4.84 17.55 8.30
C TYR A 160 5.11 18.67 7.29
N THR A 161 5.80 18.36 6.21
CA THR A 161 6.15 19.32 5.16
C THR A 161 5.73 18.78 3.80
N GLN A 162 5.03 19.59 3.02
CA GLN A 162 4.80 19.25 1.61
C GLN A 162 6.11 19.42 0.83
N LEU A 163 6.66 18.31 0.34
CA LEU A 163 7.88 18.33 -0.47
C LEU A 163 7.60 18.74 -1.92
N ALA A 164 6.48 18.26 -2.46
CA ALA A 164 5.95 18.56 -3.78
C ALA A 164 4.45 18.24 -3.81
N SER A 165 3.75 18.60 -4.89
CA SER A 165 2.36 18.17 -5.07
C SER A 165 2.26 16.65 -4.97
N GLY A 166 1.40 16.13 -4.10
CA GLY A 166 1.22 14.70 -3.86
C GLY A 166 2.32 14.03 -3.03
N TYR A 167 3.28 14.76 -2.44
CA TYR A 167 4.31 14.21 -1.55
C TYR A 167 4.41 14.96 -0.23
N ILE A 168 4.27 14.25 0.89
CA ILE A 168 4.43 14.78 2.25
C ILE A 168 5.62 14.09 2.92
N LEU A 169 6.46 14.87 3.59
CA LEU A 169 7.50 14.40 4.49
C LEU A 169 7.04 14.55 5.92
N GLU A 170 7.05 13.46 6.67
CA GLU A 170 7.05 13.47 8.12
C GLU A 170 8.50 13.41 8.63
N VAL A 171 8.83 14.24 9.63
CA VAL A 171 10.08 14.13 10.39
C VAL A 171 9.75 14.12 11.87
N GLN A 172 10.22 13.09 12.57
CA GLN A 172 10.12 12.95 14.03
C GLN A 172 11.51 13.11 14.65
N THR A 173 11.63 13.85 15.76
CA THR A 173 12.90 14.06 16.48
C THR A 173 12.78 13.77 17.98
N HIS A 174 13.18 12.58 18.40
CA HIS A 174 13.21 12.20 19.81
C HIS A 174 14.65 12.26 20.36
N GLY A 175 14.93 13.31 21.14
CA GLY A 175 16.27 13.53 21.71
C GLY A 175 17.31 13.78 20.62
N SER A 176 18.28 12.87 20.48
CA SER A 176 19.31 12.93 19.43
C SER A 176 18.98 12.07 18.20
N HIS A 177 17.82 11.43 18.16
CA HIS A 177 17.40 10.57 17.07
C HIS A 177 16.37 11.29 16.21
N THR A 178 16.58 11.25 14.89
CA THR A 178 15.66 11.80 13.90
C THR A 178 15.35 10.70 12.89
N SER A 179 14.08 10.54 12.56
CA SER A 179 13.59 9.66 11.50
C SER A 179 12.67 10.43 10.56
N PHE A 180 12.46 9.86 9.38
CA PHE A 180 11.53 10.39 8.40
C PHE A 180 10.63 9.30 7.83
N GLU A 181 9.46 9.72 7.37
CA GLU A 181 8.54 8.95 6.52
C GLU A 181 8.09 9.84 5.36
N VAL A 182 7.89 9.26 4.18
CA VAL A 182 7.41 9.95 2.99
C VAL A 182 6.10 9.34 2.57
N TYR A 183 5.08 10.18 2.43
CA TYR A 183 3.75 9.79 2.03
C TYR A 183 3.46 10.29 0.61
N HIS A 184 2.81 9.47 -0.22
CA HIS A 184 2.45 9.81 -1.59
C HIS A 184 0.98 9.53 -1.91
N ASP A 185 0.32 10.51 -2.53
CA ASP A 185 -1.00 10.37 -3.14
C ASP A 185 -0.83 10.10 -4.65
N GLY A 186 -0.69 8.82 -5.00
CA GLY A 186 -0.43 8.39 -6.37
C GLY A 186 -1.65 8.36 -7.29
N ASN A 187 -2.87 8.32 -6.73
CA ASN A 187 -4.12 8.22 -7.48
C ASN A 187 -4.97 9.51 -7.42
N GLY A 188 -4.58 10.50 -6.61
CA GLY A 188 -5.24 11.78 -6.47
C GLY A 188 -6.52 11.73 -5.63
N ASP A 189 -6.72 10.72 -4.79
CA ASP A 189 -7.93 10.57 -3.97
C ASP A 189 -7.83 11.29 -2.60
N GLY A 190 -6.68 11.88 -2.30
CA GLY A 190 -6.40 12.59 -1.06
C GLY A 190 -6.03 11.68 0.12
N ILE A 191 -5.89 10.37 -0.09
CA ILE A 191 -5.29 9.41 0.83
C ILE A 191 -3.87 9.14 0.36
N TYR A 192 -2.93 9.42 1.24
CA TYR A 192 -1.52 9.18 0.98
C TYR A 192 -1.11 7.86 1.62
N THR A 193 -0.26 7.11 0.94
CA THR A 193 0.37 5.88 1.44
C THR A 193 1.83 6.18 1.75
N GLU A 194 2.38 5.63 2.83
CA GLU A 194 3.82 5.68 3.08
C GLU A 194 4.58 4.91 1.99
N ILE A 195 5.57 5.56 1.39
CA ILE A 195 6.38 5.03 0.27
C ILE A 195 7.88 5.02 0.55
N ALA A 196 8.33 5.54 1.69
CA ALA A 196 9.70 5.46 2.14
C ALA A 196 9.81 5.87 3.61
N HIS A 197 10.74 5.26 4.34
CA HIS A 197 11.14 5.71 5.67
C HIS A 197 12.65 5.58 5.89
N GLY A 198 13.16 6.21 6.94
CA GLY A 198 14.57 6.10 7.28
C GLY A 198 15.02 6.99 8.43
N SER A 199 16.34 7.08 8.59
CA SER A 199 16.98 7.93 9.59
C SER A 199 17.38 9.29 9.00
N GLY A 200 17.34 10.33 9.83
CA GLY A 200 17.62 11.71 9.44
C GLY A 200 16.35 12.49 9.07
N SER A 201 16.53 13.74 8.62
CA SER A 201 15.44 14.67 8.30
C SER A 201 15.36 15.03 6.80
N THR A 202 16.17 14.39 5.96
CA THR A 202 16.32 14.76 4.55
C THR A 202 16.02 13.58 3.65
N VAL A 203 15.33 13.86 2.54
CA VAL A 203 14.92 12.87 1.54
C VAL A 203 15.43 13.27 0.16
N ASP A 204 15.96 12.29 -0.57
CA ASP A 204 16.21 12.42 -2.00
C ASP A 204 14.91 12.18 -2.78
N LEU A 205 14.10 13.24 -2.87
CA LEU A 205 12.78 13.17 -3.51
C LEU A 205 12.89 12.83 -5.00
N VAL A 206 13.91 13.35 -5.70
CA VAL A 206 14.09 13.10 -7.14
C VAL A 206 14.42 11.63 -7.40
N GLY A 207 15.31 11.06 -6.58
CA GLY A 207 15.62 9.62 -6.63
C GLY A 207 14.41 8.76 -6.28
N LEU A 208 13.60 9.16 -5.28
CA LEU A 208 12.37 8.45 -4.91
C LEU A 208 11.31 8.52 -6.03
N GLN A 209 11.09 9.68 -6.62
CA GLN A 209 10.17 9.87 -7.76
C GLN A 209 10.57 9.05 -8.98
N THR A 210 11.87 8.84 -9.20
CA THR A 210 12.37 7.97 -10.27
C THR A 210 12.00 6.50 -10.01
N GLN A 211 12.09 6.04 -8.76
CA GLN A 211 11.66 4.69 -8.36
C GLN A 211 10.14 4.53 -8.52
N VAL A 212 9.34 5.49 -8.06
CA VAL A 212 7.87 5.49 -8.26
C VAL A 212 7.49 5.50 -9.74
N SER A 213 8.20 6.26 -10.57
CA SER A 213 7.95 6.26 -12.02
C SER A 213 8.27 4.90 -12.66
N THR A 214 9.22 4.15 -12.09
CA THR A 214 9.53 2.80 -12.55
C THR A 214 8.37 1.85 -12.29
N ILE A 215 7.69 1.96 -11.14
CA ILE A 215 6.45 1.21 -10.87
C ILE A 215 5.44 1.47 -11.99
N ASN A 216 5.17 2.73 -12.32
CA ASN A 216 4.18 3.09 -13.34
C ASN A 216 4.53 2.62 -14.76
N ASN A 217 5.80 2.32 -15.05
CA ASN A 217 6.24 1.78 -16.33
C ASN A 217 6.18 0.24 -16.38
N VAL A 218 5.98 -0.42 -15.23
CA VAL A 218 5.75 -1.87 -15.12
C VAL A 218 4.24 -2.18 -15.24
N LEU A 219 3.37 -1.20 -15.01
CA LEU A 219 1.91 -1.24 -15.18
C LEU A 219 1.48 -1.05 -16.65
#